data_AF-A0A838EN15-F1
#
_entry.id   AF-A0A838EN15-F1
#
_cell.length_a   1.000
_cell.length_b   1.000
_cell.length_c   1.000
_cell.angle_alpha   90.00
_cell.angle_beta   90.00
_cell.angle_gamma   90.00
#
_symmetry.space_group_name_H-M   'P 1'
#
loop_
_entity.id
_entity.type
_entity.pdbx_description
1 polymer ?
#
loop_
_entity_poly.entity_id
_entity_poly.type
_entity_poly.pdbx_seq_one_letter_code
_entity_poly.pdbx_strand_id
1 'polypeptide(L)'
;MTQTDPNTRFTGQQQDTHEEFQVMGDQLVATMKNLFHEGNVRRITIKHDEQTVLEIPLTIGVVGTLIAPWLAALGAMGALLTHCTVEVIRTDSPGEPPVAQN
;
A
#
# COMPACT_ATOMS: atom_id res chain seq x y z
N MET A 1 47.94 -6.42 -0.85
CA MET A 1 47.64 -5.07 -1.36
C MET A 1 46.83 -5.26 -2.62
N THR A 2 45.61 -4.72 -2.60
CA THR A 2 44.63 -4.60 -3.72
C THR A 2 44.23 -5.87 -4.47
N GLN A 3 43.07 -6.40 -4.08
CA GLN A 3 42.06 -6.80 -5.04
C GLN A 3 40.82 -5.93 -4.80
N THR A 4 40.66 -4.99 -5.72
CA THR A 4 39.50 -4.13 -5.98
C THR A 4 38.18 -4.89 -5.84
N ASP A 5 37.31 -4.48 -4.92
CA ASP A 5 35.90 -4.91 -4.81
C ASP A 5 35.08 -4.32 -5.98
N PRO A 6 34.60 -5.13 -6.96
CA PRO A 6 33.90 -4.63 -8.14
C PRO A 6 32.48 -5.22 -8.21
N ASN A 7 31.54 -4.71 -7.38
CA ASN A 7 30.08 -4.85 -7.55
C ASN A 7 29.41 -4.10 -6.38
N THR A 8 28.42 -3.21 -6.48
CA THR A 8 27.55 -2.79 -7.58
C THR A 8 26.98 -1.43 -7.21
N ARG A 9 27.30 -0.42 -8.01
CA ARG A 9 26.42 0.62 -8.58
C ARG A 9 25.11 0.95 -7.84
N PHE A 10 24.99 2.23 -7.45
CA PHE A 10 23.79 3.07 -7.42
C PHE A 10 22.42 2.36 -7.38
N THR A 11 21.65 2.54 -6.31
CA THR A 11 20.21 2.82 -6.43
C THR A 11 19.63 3.34 -5.12
N GLY A 12 18.98 4.51 -5.18
CA GLY A 12 18.15 5.00 -4.09
C GLY A 12 17.15 3.93 -3.69
N GLN A 13 17.30 3.41 -2.49
CA GLN A 13 16.29 2.57 -1.86
C GLN A 13 15.12 3.51 -1.54
N GLN A 14 14.18 3.64 -2.47
CA GLN A 14 12.85 4.10 -2.14
C GLN A 14 12.32 3.05 -1.15
N GLN A 15 12.43 3.32 0.14
CA GLN A 15 11.96 2.43 1.20
C GLN A 15 10.43 2.45 1.12
N ASP A 16 9.88 1.48 0.42
CA ASP A 16 8.45 1.23 0.36
C ASP A 16 8.07 0.51 1.66
N THR A 17 7.48 1.25 2.61
CA THR A 17 6.98 0.72 3.88
C THR A 17 5.73 -0.09 3.61
N HIS A 18 5.74 -1.33 4.09
CA HIS A 18 4.66 -2.27 3.89
C HIS A 18 3.82 -2.41 5.16
N GLU A 19 2.55 -2.03 5.08
CA GLU A 19 1.60 -2.14 6.19
C GLU A 19 0.45 -3.05 5.79
N GLU A 20 0.12 -4.02 6.64
CA GLU A 20 -1.02 -4.90 6.46
C GLU A 20 -1.95 -4.81 7.67
N PHE A 21 -3.24 -4.63 7.44
CA PHE A 21 -4.24 -4.57 8.50
C PHE A 21 -5.58 -5.12 8.02
N GLN A 22 -6.33 -5.73 8.94
CA GLN A 22 -7.66 -6.25 8.64
C GLN A 22 -8.73 -5.17 8.83
N VAL A 23 -9.67 -5.13 7.90
CA VAL A 23 -10.83 -4.25 7.95
C VAL A 23 -12.10 -5.03 7.64
N MET A 24 -13.21 -4.59 8.21
CA MET A 24 -14.53 -5.12 7.85
C MET A 24 -14.95 -4.58 6.48
N GLY A 25 -15.72 -5.36 5.71
CA GLY A 25 -16.19 -4.96 4.37
C GLY A 25 -16.94 -3.62 4.36
N ASP A 26 -17.72 -3.34 5.40
CA ASP A 26 -18.43 -2.06 5.59
C ASP A 26 -17.47 -0.87 5.79
N GLN A 27 -16.35 -1.09 6.48
CA GLN A 27 -15.33 -0.07 6.74
C GLN A 27 -14.29 0.06 5.62
N LEU A 28 -14.15 -0.94 4.74
CA LEU A 28 -13.18 -0.95 3.65
C LEU A 28 -13.27 0.30 2.76
N VAL A 29 -14.49 0.70 2.42
CA VAL A 29 -14.76 1.89 1.58
C VAL A 29 -14.31 3.17 2.27
N ALA A 30 -14.55 3.29 3.58
CA ALA A 30 -14.14 4.43 4.38
C ALA A 30 -12.61 4.50 4.50
N THR A 31 -11.96 3.36 4.79
CA THR A 31 -10.50 3.22 4.85
C THR A 31 -9.86 3.61 3.53
N MET A 32 -10.35 3.08 2.41
CA MET A 32 -9.89 3.43 1.06
C MET A 32 -9.92 4.94 0.84
N LYS A 33 -11.08 5.56 1.09
CA LYS A 33 -11.23 7.02 0.99
C LYS A 33 -10.22 7.78 1.84
N ASN A 34 -9.92 7.30 3.04
CA ASN A 34 -8.93 7.93 3.91
C ASN A 34 -7.51 7.79 3.34
N LEU A 35 -7.13 6.60 2.88
CA LEU A 35 -5.83 6.35 2.23
C LEU A 35 -5.62 7.23 0.99
N PHE A 36 -6.67 7.41 0.18
CA PHE A 36 -6.65 8.32 -0.97
C PHE A 36 -6.45 9.79 -0.54
N HIS A 37 -7.06 10.23 0.57
CA HIS A 37 -6.88 11.58 1.09
C HIS A 37 -5.50 11.80 1.71
N GLU A 38 -4.93 10.77 2.33
CA GLU A 38 -3.60 10.85 2.95
C GLU A 38 -2.50 11.03 1.90
N GLY A 39 -2.67 10.45 0.69
CA GLY A 39 -1.79 10.68 -0.45
C GLY A 39 -0.35 10.12 -0.31
N ASN A 40 -0.01 9.53 0.83
CA ASN A 40 1.30 8.92 1.09
C ASN A 40 1.40 7.45 0.63
N VAL A 41 0.27 6.85 0.26
CA VAL A 41 0.18 5.47 -0.19
C VAL A 41 0.34 5.46 -1.70
N ARG A 42 1.18 4.58 -2.25
CA ARG A 42 1.40 4.41 -3.70
C ARG A 42 0.76 3.16 -4.28
N ARG A 43 0.51 2.15 -3.45
CA ARG A 43 -0.19 0.91 -3.85
C ARG A 43 -1.03 0.39 -2.71
N ILE A 44 -2.24 -0.07 -3.01
CA ILE A 44 -3.12 -0.76 -2.09
C ILE A 44 -3.47 -2.12 -2.70
N THR A 45 -3.34 -3.17 -1.92
CA THR A 45 -3.71 -4.53 -2.25
C THR A 45 -4.78 -4.97 -1.25
N ILE A 46 -5.92 -5.46 -1.75
CA ILE A 46 -6.98 -6.04 -0.92
C ILE A 46 -6.92 -7.55 -1.11
N LYS A 47 -6.86 -8.26 0.01
CA LYS A 47 -6.92 -9.71 0.06
C LYS A 47 -8.18 -10.14 0.81
N HIS A 48 -8.76 -11.25 0.38
CA HIS A 48 -9.86 -11.93 1.04
C HIS A 48 -9.56 -13.42 1.04
N ASP A 49 -9.60 -14.06 2.22
CA ASP A 49 -9.31 -15.50 2.35
C ASP A 49 -7.96 -15.89 1.70
N GLU A 50 -6.91 -15.14 2.03
CA GLU A 50 -5.54 -15.29 1.48
C GLU A 50 -5.38 -15.03 -0.03
N GLN A 51 -6.45 -14.67 -0.74
CA GLN A 51 -6.43 -14.38 -2.17
C GLN A 51 -6.50 -12.87 -2.42
N THR A 52 -5.62 -12.35 -3.27
CA THR A 52 -5.69 -10.95 -3.71
C THR A 52 -6.93 -10.76 -4.60
N VAL A 53 -7.91 -10.02 -4.11
CA VAL A 53 -9.15 -9.72 -4.83
C VAL A 53 -9.04 -8.46 -5.65
N LEU A 54 -8.21 -7.49 -5.22
CA LEU A 54 -8.06 -6.21 -5.92
C LEU A 54 -6.71 -5.58 -5.62
N GLU A 55 -6.02 -5.10 -6.65
CA GLU A 55 -4.80 -4.27 -6.51
C GLU A 55 -5.02 -2.92 -7.18
N ILE A 56 -4.67 -1.85 -6.46
CA ILE A 56 -4.92 -0.46 -6.85
C ILE A 56 -3.64 0.36 -6.71
N PRO A 57 -3.06 0.86 -7.82
CA PRO A 57 -1.96 1.82 -7.75
C PRO A 57 -2.50 3.22 -7.40
N LEU A 58 -2.09 3.76 -6.26
CA LEU A 58 -2.39 5.14 -5.85
C LEU A 58 -1.41 6.12 -6.49
N THR A 59 -1.56 6.30 -7.80
CA THR A 59 -0.85 7.33 -8.57
C THR A 59 -1.76 8.53 -8.82
N ILE A 60 -1.17 9.71 -9.00
CA ILE A 60 -1.87 11.00 -9.14
C ILE A 60 -2.94 11.01 -10.26
N GLY A 61 -2.90 10.09 -11.23
CA GLY A 61 -3.92 9.96 -12.29
C GLY A 61 -5.09 9.01 -12.00
N VAL A 62 -4.95 8.12 -11.02
CA VAL A 62 -5.93 7.08 -10.71
C VAL A 62 -7.10 7.63 -9.89
N VAL A 63 -6.83 8.65 -9.06
CA VAL A 63 -7.83 9.31 -8.22
C VAL A 63 -8.95 9.94 -9.06
N GLY A 64 -8.63 10.48 -10.24
CA GLY A 64 -9.60 11.18 -11.09
C GLY A 64 -10.37 10.31 -12.08
N THR A 65 -9.88 9.11 -12.41
CA THR A 65 -10.38 8.33 -13.57
C THR A 65 -11.03 7.00 -13.20
N LEU A 66 -10.59 6.34 -12.12
CA LEU A 66 -11.01 4.97 -11.79
C LEU A 66 -11.49 4.77 -10.34
N ILE A 67 -11.58 5.83 -9.53
CA ILE A 67 -12.11 5.73 -8.15
C ILE A 67 -13.55 5.22 -8.13
N ALA A 68 -14.44 5.81 -8.93
CA ALA A 68 -15.85 5.45 -8.89
C ALA A 68 -16.12 3.97 -9.27
N PRO A 69 -15.52 3.40 -10.33
CA PRO A 69 -15.63 1.98 -10.65
C PRO A 69 -15.19 1.05 -9.51
N TRP A 70 -14.07 1.35 -8.86
CA TRP A 70 -13.58 0.49 -7.78
C TRP A 70 -14.36 0.66 -6.49
N LEU A 71 -14.73 1.89 -6.10
CA LEU A 71 -15.62 2.08 -4.95
C LEU A 71 -16.99 1.42 -5.19
N ALA A 72 -17.49 1.40 -6.42
CA ALA A 72 -18.72 0.67 -6.77
C ALA A 72 -18.53 -0.86 -6.67
N ALA A 73 -17.41 -1.40 -7.16
CA ALA A 73 -17.08 -2.82 -7.03
C ALA A 73 -16.92 -3.23 -5.56
N LEU A 74 -16.19 -2.44 -4.77
CA LEU A 74 -16.03 -2.63 -3.32
C LEU A 74 -17.31 -2.37 -2.56
N GLY A 75 -18.20 -1.47 -3.01
CA GLY A 75 -19.49 -1.25 -2.39
C GLY A 75 -20.47 -2.40 -2.64
N ALA A 76 -20.46 -2.96 -3.85
CA ALA A 76 -21.26 -4.14 -4.18
C ALA A 76 -20.75 -5.41 -3.48
N MET A 77 -19.42 -5.56 -3.36
CA MET A 77 -18.77 -6.70 -2.72
C MET A 77 -18.60 -6.52 -1.21
N GLY A 78 -18.57 -5.30 -0.68
CA GLY A 78 -18.29 -5.01 0.73
C GLY A 78 -19.36 -5.50 1.69
N ALA A 79 -20.59 -5.68 1.20
CA ALA A 79 -21.65 -6.38 1.93
C ALA A 79 -21.46 -7.90 1.97
N LEU A 80 -20.72 -8.47 1.02
CA LEU A 80 -20.46 -9.91 0.89
C LEU A 80 -19.13 -10.31 1.53
N LEU A 81 -18.13 -9.43 1.49
CA LEU A 81 -16.79 -9.66 2.01
C LEU A 81 -16.72 -9.19 3.47
N THR A 82 -17.03 -10.08 4.41
CA THR A 82 -17.11 -9.75 5.86
C THR A 82 -15.76 -9.32 6.43
N HIS A 83 -14.66 -9.94 6.01
CA HIS A 83 -13.31 -9.66 6.46
C HIS A 83 -12.37 -9.50 5.27
N CYS A 84 -11.76 -8.33 5.12
CA CYS A 84 -10.75 -8.07 4.10
C CYS A 84 -9.43 -7.69 4.77
N THR A 85 -8.33 -8.17 4.23
CA THR A 85 -7.01 -7.71 4.60
C THR A 85 -6.57 -6.65 3.61
N VAL A 86 -6.28 -5.45 4.10
CA VAL A 86 -5.79 -4.35 3.30
C VAL A 86 -4.29 -4.24 3.55
N GLU A 87 -3.55 -4.38 2.48
CA GLU A 87 -2.12 -4.23 2.41
C GLU A 87 -1.83 -2.93 1.66
N VAL A 88 -1.02 -2.06 2.24
CA VAL A 88 -0.67 -0.77 1.68
C VAL A 88 0.84 -0.63 1.61
N ILE A 89 1.29 -0.09 0.48
CA ILE A 89 2.67 0.28 0.28
C ILE A 89 2.73 1.80 0.31
N ARG A 90 3.33 2.32 1.38
CA ARG A 90 3.60 3.75 1.54
C ARG A 90 5.03 4.03 1.14
N THR A 91 5.25 5.19 0.54
CA THR A 91 6.62 5.70 0.40
C THR A 91 6.93 6.60 1.55
N ASP A 92 7.35 6.00 2.65
CA ASP A 92 7.74 6.74 3.82
C ASP A 92 9.27 6.71 3.96
N SER A 93 9.87 7.89 3.95
CA SER A 93 11.11 8.10 4.66
C SER A 93 10.82 9.11 5.76
N PRO A 94 10.58 8.66 7.00
CA PRO A 94 11.10 9.29 8.17
C PRO A 94 12.35 8.48 8.52
N GLY A 95 13.51 9.14 8.49
CA GLY A 95 14.66 8.55 9.12
C GLY A 95 14.33 8.29 10.59
N GLU A 96 14.05 7.05 10.95
CA GLU A 96 14.51 6.53 12.23
C GLU A 96 16.01 6.29 12.03
N PRO A 97 16.89 7.16 12.56
CA PRO A 97 18.28 6.79 12.67
C PRO A 97 18.32 5.46 13.43
N PRO A 98 19.16 4.50 13.01
CA PRO A 98 19.35 3.26 13.74
C PRO A 98 19.64 3.66 15.18
N VAL A 99 18.72 3.32 16.09
CA VAL A 99 18.92 3.54 17.53
C VAL A 99 20.30 2.98 17.85
N ALA A 100 21.18 3.88 18.27
CA ALA A 100 22.53 3.52 18.67
C ALA A 100 22.38 2.56 19.85
N GLN A 101 22.46 1.27 19.56
CA GLN A 101 22.52 0.21 20.54
C GLN A 101 23.87 0.38 21.23
N ASN A 102 23.84 1.03 22.40
CA ASN A 102 24.98 1.38 23.25
C ASN A 102 25.78 0.15 23.71
#